data_AF-A0A4R4LHN8-F1
#
_entry.id   AF-A0A4R4LHN8-F1
#
_cell.length_a   1.000
_cell.length_b   1.000
_cell.length_c   1.000
_cell.angle_alpha   90.00
_cell.angle_beta   90.00
_cell.angle_gamma   90.00
#
_symmetry.space_group_name_H-M   'P 1'
#
loop_
_entity.id
_entity.type
_entity.pdbx_description
1 polymer ?
#
loop_
_entity_poly.entity_id
_entity_poly.type
_entity_poly.pdbx_seq_one_letter_code
_entity_poly.pdbx_strand_id
1 'polypeptide(L)'
;MREVFVDTASRFLDDPRTTIVLADISAAAFAPAAARYPDRVLNVGIREQLMIGVAGGLALTGQRPIVHSYAPFLVERTYEQIKLDLDHQGVGAVLVSIGASYDRAAAGRTHLSPADVSLIDTLHGWTVHVPGHPDEVPELLRRAVCGQGSAYLRLSTQVNTRAYAGDGELVVVRDAGAGAALLVAVGPVLDAALAAVADRPVTVAYTHRPRPFDTAGLRALAGTEVILVEPYLAGTSTRVVSAALADRPHRLLSLGVGRAELRRYGSPEDHQRWHGLDPAGLRRSVDGFLQSAS
;
A
#
# COMPACT_ATOMS: atom_id res chain seq x y z
N MET A 1 -5.28 11.98 2.09
CA MET A 1 -4.22 11.21 2.77
C MET A 1 -2.91 11.98 2.90
N ARG A 2 -2.33 12.52 1.81
CA ARG A 2 -1.05 13.25 1.84
C ARG A 2 -0.98 14.35 2.90
N GLU A 3 -1.99 15.22 2.98
CA GLU A 3 -2.03 16.32 3.95
C GLU A 3 -2.03 15.80 5.39
N VAL A 4 -2.90 14.84 5.71
CA VAL A 4 -2.94 14.15 7.02
C VAL A 4 -1.59 13.52 7.35
N PHE A 5 -0.90 12.92 6.37
CA PHE A 5 0.46 12.40 6.56
C PHE A 5 1.44 13.51 6.91
N VAL A 6 1.48 14.62 6.16
CA VAL A 6 2.40 15.74 6.40
C VAL A 6 2.20 16.29 7.81
N ASP A 7 0.95 16.54 8.20
CA ASP A 7 0.60 17.04 9.53
C ASP A 7 1.02 16.08 10.63
N THR A 8 0.76 14.79 10.46
CA THR A 8 1.09 13.76 11.45
C THR A 8 2.61 13.55 11.54
N ALA A 9 3.32 13.43 10.42
CA ALA A 9 4.77 13.27 10.37
C ALA A 9 5.49 14.46 11.01
N SER A 10 4.99 15.68 10.78
CA SER A 10 5.55 16.90 11.38
C SER A 10 5.45 16.90 12.91
N ARG A 11 4.39 16.31 13.48
CA ARG A 11 4.26 16.16 14.94
C ARG A 11 5.23 15.15 15.52
N PHE A 12 5.60 14.10 14.78
CA PHE A 12 6.59 13.11 15.25
C PHE A 12 8.00 13.66 15.39
N LEU A 13 8.29 14.82 14.80
CA LEU A 13 9.55 15.55 15.04
C LEU A 13 9.67 16.06 16.49
N ASP A 14 8.65 15.99 17.33
CA ASP A 14 8.82 16.25 18.76
C ASP A 14 9.69 15.15 19.44
N ASP A 15 9.77 13.93 18.90
CA ASP A 15 10.79 12.93 19.29
C ASP A 15 12.13 13.33 18.65
N PRO A 16 13.22 13.55 19.43
CA PRO A 16 14.52 13.97 18.90
C PRO A 16 15.12 12.98 17.89
N ARG A 17 14.73 11.69 17.94
CA ARG A 17 15.20 10.66 17.02
C ARG A 17 14.55 10.75 15.65
N THR A 18 13.34 11.30 15.55
CA THR A 18 12.64 11.35 14.27
C THR A 18 13.29 12.36 13.33
N THR A 19 13.50 11.95 12.09
CA THR A 19 13.90 12.82 10.98
C THR A 19 12.98 12.62 9.79
N ILE A 20 12.86 13.63 8.94
CA ILE A 20 12.16 13.57 7.66
C ILE A 20 13.19 13.80 6.56
N VAL A 21 13.26 12.89 5.59
CA VAL A 21 14.14 13.02 4.42
C VAL A 21 13.28 13.08 3.17
N LEU A 22 13.44 14.15 2.39
CA LEU A 22 12.67 14.46 1.20
C LEU A 22 13.58 14.55 -0.02
N ALA A 23 13.02 14.23 -1.19
CA ALA A 23 13.58 14.57 -2.48
C ALA A 23 12.65 15.53 -3.22
N ASP A 24 12.53 16.75 -2.69
CA ASP A 24 11.69 17.87 -3.15
C ASP A 24 10.15 17.66 -3.11
N ILE A 25 9.67 16.42 -3.22
CA ILE A 25 8.25 16.09 -3.13
C ILE A 25 7.71 16.47 -1.75
N SER A 26 6.65 17.29 -1.73
CA SER A 26 6.01 17.84 -0.53
C SER A 26 6.87 18.85 0.26
N ALA A 27 8.00 19.32 -0.28
CA ALA A 27 8.87 20.27 0.44
C ALA A 27 8.13 21.53 0.92
N ALA A 28 7.26 22.10 0.08
CA ALA A 28 6.43 23.25 0.45
C ALA A 28 5.48 22.95 1.62
N ALA A 29 4.90 21.76 1.66
CA ALA A 29 3.99 21.34 2.73
C ALA A 29 4.75 21.10 4.06
N PHE A 30 6.01 20.64 3.96
CA PHE A 30 6.90 20.49 5.12
C PHE A 30 7.66 21.76 5.50
N ALA A 31 7.51 22.87 4.78
CA ALA A 31 8.25 24.11 5.04
C ALA A 31 8.10 24.63 6.49
N PRO A 32 6.91 24.60 7.13
CA PRO A 32 6.78 24.98 8.53
C PRO A 32 7.57 24.06 9.47
N ALA A 33 7.56 22.75 9.22
CA ALA A 33 8.33 21.78 10.00
C ALA A 33 9.83 21.97 9.79
N ALA A 34 10.28 22.25 8.56
CA ALA A 34 11.67 22.53 8.25
C ALA A 34 12.18 23.81 8.92
N ALA A 35 11.37 24.86 9.00
CA ALA A 35 11.73 26.08 9.73
C ALA A 35 11.90 25.85 11.24
N ARG A 36 11.08 24.95 11.82
CA ARG A 36 11.14 24.60 13.24
C ARG A 36 12.24 23.58 13.57
N TYR A 37 12.53 22.67 12.63
CA TYR A 37 13.45 21.54 12.82
C TYR A 37 14.46 21.42 11.65
N PRO A 38 15.30 22.45 11.42
CA PRO A 38 16.14 22.53 10.23
C PRO A 38 17.14 21.37 10.08
N ASP A 39 17.65 20.84 11.19
CA ASP A 39 18.61 19.72 11.20
C ASP A 39 17.93 18.34 11.10
N ARG A 40 16.59 18.30 11.07
CA ARG A 40 15.81 17.04 11.07
C ARG A 40 14.79 16.94 9.95
N VAL A 41 14.59 18.00 9.16
CA VAL A 41 13.84 17.95 7.90
C VAL A 41 14.81 18.24 6.76
N LEU A 42 15.31 17.17 6.15
CA LEU A 42 16.37 17.22 5.15
C LEU A 42 15.77 17.08 3.76
N ASN A 43 15.81 18.16 2.97
CA ASN A 43 15.51 18.08 1.53
C ASN A 43 16.82 17.95 0.74
N VAL A 44 17.03 16.79 0.11
CA VAL A 44 18.25 16.51 -0.67
C VAL A 44 18.14 16.95 -2.14
N GLY A 45 17.05 17.65 -2.51
CA GLY A 45 16.70 17.95 -3.90
C GLY A 45 16.25 16.71 -4.66
N ILE A 46 16.16 16.79 -5.99
CA ILE A 46 15.69 15.68 -6.86
C ILE A 46 16.81 14.62 -6.98
N ARG A 47 17.08 13.92 -5.88
CA ARG A 47 18.18 12.93 -5.71
C ARG A 47 17.69 11.76 -4.86
N GLU A 48 16.71 10.99 -5.36
CA GLU A 48 16.04 9.98 -4.53
C GLU A 48 16.97 8.84 -4.06
N GLN A 49 18.00 8.50 -4.83
CA GLN A 49 18.99 7.51 -4.39
C GLN A 49 19.78 8.03 -3.18
N LEU A 50 20.20 9.31 -3.21
CA LEU A 50 20.83 9.98 -2.07
C LEU A 50 19.88 10.07 -0.87
N MET A 51 18.58 10.31 -1.11
CA MET A 51 17.56 10.37 -0.07
C MET A 51 17.52 9.08 0.77
N ILE A 52 17.59 7.90 0.13
CA ILE A 52 17.64 6.62 0.85
C ILE A 52 18.99 6.40 1.53
N GLY A 53 20.12 6.73 0.89
CA GLY A 53 21.44 6.63 1.52
C GLY A 53 21.58 7.51 2.77
N VAL A 54 21.05 8.74 2.74
CA VAL A 54 20.97 9.63 3.92
C VAL A 54 20.11 9.01 5.01
N ALA A 55 18.96 8.41 4.65
CA ALA A 55 18.12 7.72 5.62
C ALA A 55 18.85 6.53 6.27
N GLY A 56 19.56 5.70 5.50
CA GLY A 56 20.38 4.61 6.02
C GLY A 56 21.45 5.08 7.00
N GLY A 57 22.19 6.14 6.63
CA GLY A 57 23.17 6.76 7.52
C GLY A 57 22.57 7.29 8.83
N LEU A 58 21.44 7.98 8.75
CA LEU A 58 20.70 8.45 9.93
C LEU A 58 20.27 7.29 10.83
N ALA A 59 19.71 6.23 10.25
CA ALA A 59 19.27 5.05 10.98
C ALA A 59 20.43 4.31 11.67
N LEU A 60 21.59 4.19 11.01
CA LEU A 60 22.82 3.65 11.60
C LEU A 60 23.30 4.42 12.84
N THR A 61 22.96 5.72 12.93
CA THR A 61 23.30 6.57 14.08
C THR A 61 22.20 6.64 15.15
N GLY A 62 21.16 5.82 15.06
CA GLY A 62 20.07 5.74 16.05
C GLY A 62 18.89 6.69 15.82
N GLN A 63 18.87 7.42 14.71
CA GLN A 63 17.70 8.21 14.30
C GLN A 63 16.62 7.30 13.68
N ARG A 64 15.38 7.79 13.63
CA ARG A 64 14.28 7.15 12.92
C ARG A 64 13.85 7.99 11.71
N PRO A 65 14.36 7.67 10.51
CA PRO A 65 14.01 8.43 9.32
C PRO A 65 12.62 8.05 8.78
N ILE A 66 11.81 9.07 8.54
CA ILE A 66 10.65 9.06 7.67
C ILE A 66 11.11 9.55 6.30
N VAL A 67 10.96 8.74 5.26
CA VAL A 67 11.42 9.07 3.91
C VAL A 67 10.23 9.20 2.98
N HIS A 68 10.14 10.30 2.24
CA HIS A 68 8.95 10.61 1.48
C HIS A 68 9.22 11.10 0.05
N SER A 69 8.52 10.46 -0.90
CA SER A 69 8.43 10.90 -2.30
C SER A 69 7.21 10.27 -2.98
N TYR A 70 7.10 10.40 -4.30
CA TYR A 70 6.18 9.61 -5.12
C TYR A 70 6.61 8.13 -5.15
N ALA A 71 5.67 7.19 -5.17
CA ALA A 71 5.93 5.74 -5.18
C ALA A 71 7.01 5.28 -6.21
N PRO A 72 6.98 5.70 -7.50
CA PRO A 72 8.00 5.27 -8.45
C PRO A 72 9.38 5.83 -8.12
N PHE A 73 9.45 6.99 -7.46
CA PHE A 73 10.72 7.62 -7.10
C PHE A 73 11.23 7.16 -5.73
N LEU A 74 10.33 6.81 -4.81
CA LEU A 74 10.64 6.34 -3.46
C LEU A 74 11.01 4.86 -3.43
N VAL A 75 10.42 4.04 -4.31
CA VAL A 75 10.59 2.58 -4.31
C VAL A 75 11.29 2.12 -5.59
N GLU A 76 10.68 2.32 -6.77
CA GLU A 76 11.19 1.71 -8.01
C GLU A 76 12.59 2.25 -8.37
N ARG A 77 12.78 3.58 -8.37
CA ARG A 77 14.06 4.23 -8.69
C ARG A 77 15.18 3.90 -7.71
N THR A 78 14.85 3.70 -6.43
CA THR A 78 15.80 3.60 -5.32
C THR A 78 15.91 2.21 -4.74
N TYR A 79 15.31 1.22 -5.39
CA TYR A 79 15.17 -0.13 -4.84
C TYR A 79 16.52 -0.76 -4.45
N GLU A 80 17.58 -0.51 -5.22
CA GLU A 80 18.94 -0.94 -4.85
C GLU A 80 19.42 -0.29 -3.54
N GLN A 81 19.21 1.01 -3.35
CA GLN A 81 19.57 1.71 -2.12
C GLN A 81 18.73 1.21 -0.95
N ILE A 82 17.44 0.90 -1.14
CA ILE A 82 16.62 0.29 -0.07
C ILE A 82 17.22 -1.06 0.36
N LYS A 83 17.64 -1.89 -0.59
CA LYS A 83 18.28 -3.17 -0.29
C LYS A 83 19.61 -3.01 0.44
N LEU A 84 20.46 -2.09 -0.01
CA LEU A 84 21.84 -2.02 0.47
C LEU A 84 22.00 -1.12 1.71
N ASP A 85 21.29 0.00 1.75
CA ASP A 85 21.48 1.04 2.75
C ASP A 85 20.51 0.90 3.93
N LEU A 86 19.44 0.11 3.78
CA LEU A 86 18.48 -0.20 4.86
C LEU A 86 18.47 -1.70 5.18
N ASP A 87 18.02 -2.54 4.24
CA ASP A 87 17.76 -3.96 4.48
C ASP A 87 19.06 -4.72 4.85
N HIS A 88 20.10 -4.60 4.03
CA HIS A 88 21.40 -5.25 4.27
C HIS A 88 22.09 -4.75 5.54
N GLN A 89 21.96 -3.45 5.86
CA GLN A 89 22.51 -2.88 7.10
C GLN A 89 21.73 -3.31 8.35
N GLY A 90 20.55 -3.92 8.21
CA GLY A 90 19.70 -4.29 9.33
C GLY A 90 19.13 -3.10 10.09
N VAL A 91 18.94 -1.96 9.42
CA VAL A 91 18.40 -0.73 10.02
C VAL A 91 17.00 -0.40 9.49
N GLY A 92 16.17 0.18 10.36
CA GLY A 92 14.77 0.48 10.07
C GLY A 92 14.52 1.91 9.59
N ALA A 93 13.69 2.06 8.56
CA ALA A 93 13.14 3.35 8.11
C ALA A 93 11.63 3.26 7.87
N VAL A 94 10.96 4.41 7.90
CA VAL A 94 9.55 4.52 7.51
C VAL A 94 9.47 5.18 6.14
N LEU A 95 9.26 4.39 5.10
CA LEU A 95 9.01 4.91 3.75
C LEU A 95 7.54 5.28 3.62
N VAL A 96 7.24 6.48 3.15
CA VAL A 96 5.86 6.92 2.89
C VAL A 96 5.75 7.46 1.48
N SER A 97 5.00 6.78 0.61
CA SER A 97 4.77 7.25 -0.76
C SER A 97 3.45 7.97 -0.92
N ILE A 98 3.38 8.79 -1.96
CA ILE A 98 2.13 9.20 -2.61
C ILE A 98 2.12 8.74 -4.07
N GLY A 99 0.97 8.83 -4.74
CA GLY A 99 0.86 8.57 -6.17
C GLY A 99 0.49 7.14 -6.56
N ALA A 100 0.58 6.21 -5.61
CA ALA A 100 0.19 4.80 -5.74
C ALA A 100 0.49 4.22 -7.15
N SER A 101 -0.44 3.44 -7.72
CA SER A 101 -0.24 2.81 -9.03
C SER A 101 -0.37 3.81 -10.18
N TYR A 102 -1.35 4.72 -10.08
CA TYR A 102 -1.76 5.56 -11.21
C TYR A 102 -2.43 6.86 -10.78
N ASP A 103 -2.25 7.33 -9.55
CA ASP A 103 -2.91 8.56 -9.07
C ASP A 103 -2.37 9.81 -9.78
N ARG A 104 -1.20 9.70 -10.43
CA ARG A 104 -0.61 10.72 -11.31
C ARG A 104 -0.57 10.29 -12.78
N ALA A 105 -1.58 9.56 -13.24
CA ALA A 105 -1.69 9.10 -14.63
C ALA A 105 -1.56 10.20 -15.70
N ALA A 106 -1.97 11.43 -15.42
CA ALA A 106 -1.81 12.56 -16.33
C ALA A 106 -0.33 12.92 -16.61
N ALA A 107 0.59 12.53 -15.72
CA ALA A 107 2.04 12.72 -15.90
C ALA A 107 2.70 11.53 -16.65
N GLY A 108 1.93 10.52 -17.04
CA GLY A 108 2.38 9.40 -17.84
C GLY A 108 3.15 8.32 -17.05
N ARG A 109 3.72 7.36 -17.79
CA ARG A 109 4.31 6.12 -17.25
C ARG A 109 5.35 6.34 -16.16
N THR A 110 6.10 7.43 -16.21
CA THR A 110 7.15 7.76 -15.22
C THR A 110 6.61 7.99 -13.81
N HIS A 111 5.32 8.28 -13.67
CA HIS A 111 4.65 8.50 -12.39
C HIS A 111 3.74 7.32 -11.98
N LEU A 112 3.71 6.24 -12.75
CA LEU A 112 2.96 5.03 -12.44
C LEU A 112 3.86 4.05 -11.68
N SER A 113 3.38 3.47 -10.59
CA SER A 113 4.17 2.57 -9.75
C SER A 113 3.39 1.37 -9.24
N PRO A 114 2.81 0.53 -10.12
CA PRO A 114 2.07 -0.65 -9.68
C PRO A 114 2.98 -1.74 -9.07
N ALA A 115 4.30 -1.69 -9.29
CA ALA A 115 5.23 -2.73 -8.84
C ALA A 115 5.81 -2.48 -7.45
N ASP A 116 5.53 -1.34 -6.83
CA ASP A 116 6.12 -0.91 -5.56
C ASP A 116 5.97 -1.93 -4.43
N VAL A 117 4.75 -2.43 -4.21
CA VAL A 117 4.49 -3.44 -3.16
C VAL A 117 5.22 -4.75 -3.47
N SER A 118 5.24 -5.19 -4.73
CA SER A 118 5.97 -6.40 -5.13
C SER A 118 7.47 -6.28 -4.90
N LEU A 119 8.05 -5.11 -5.14
CA LEU A 119 9.47 -4.86 -4.87
C LEU A 119 9.76 -4.89 -3.38
N ILE A 120 8.98 -4.17 -2.56
CA ILE A 120 9.16 -4.20 -1.10
C ILE A 120 8.94 -5.61 -0.53
N ASP A 121 8.00 -6.39 -1.09
CA ASP A 121 7.72 -7.77 -0.66
C ASP A 121 8.88 -8.76 -0.92
N THR A 122 9.88 -8.38 -1.71
CA THR A 122 11.10 -9.18 -1.85
C THR A 122 12.09 -8.98 -0.70
N LEU A 123 11.90 -7.95 0.13
CA LEU A 123 12.77 -7.61 1.25
C LEU A 123 12.31 -8.34 2.52
N HIS A 124 13.23 -8.58 3.45
CA HIS A 124 12.93 -9.34 4.66
C HIS A 124 12.39 -8.45 5.78
N GLY A 125 11.28 -8.84 6.40
CA GLY A 125 10.78 -8.20 7.63
C GLY A 125 10.12 -6.83 7.43
N TRP A 126 9.90 -6.39 6.19
CA TRP A 126 9.18 -5.15 5.89
C TRP A 126 7.69 -5.29 6.15
N THR A 127 7.11 -4.30 6.84
CA THR A 127 5.65 -4.14 6.88
C THR A 127 5.19 -3.23 5.74
N VAL A 128 4.09 -3.59 5.08
CA VAL A 128 3.46 -2.77 4.05
C VAL A 128 2.07 -2.41 4.50
N HIS A 129 1.81 -1.11 4.55
CA HIS A 129 0.53 -0.51 4.90
C HIS A 129 -0.02 0.23 3.67
N VAL A 130 -1.27 -0.03 3.35
CA VAL A 130 -2.03 0.53 2.23
C VAL A 130 -3.35 1.05 2.81
N PRO A 131 -3.33 2.23 3.48
CA PRO A 131 -4.54 2.79 4.07
C PRO A 131 -5.62 3.00 3.03
N GLY A 132 -6.87 2.71 3.40
CA GLY A 132 -8.05 2.96 2.57
C GLY A 132 -8.69 4.33 2.82
N HIS A 133 -8.39 4.96 3.95
CA HIS A 133 -8.96 6.24 4.36
C HIS A 133 -7.92 7.16 5.03
N PRO A 134 -8.00 8.50 4.88
CA PRO A 134 -7.11 9.44 5.56
C PRO A 134 -7.04 9.24 7.08
N ASP A 135 -8.15 8.91 7.74
CA ASP A 135 -8.19 8.72 9.20
C ASP A 135 -7.45 7.47 9.68
N GLU A 136 -7.08 6.55 8.78
CA GLU A 136 -6.23 5.40 9.13
C GLU A 136 -4.74 5.82 9.19
N VAL A 137 -4.34 6.86 8.46
CA VAL A 137 -2.94 7.27 8.31
C VAL A 137 -2.26 7.59 9.64
N PRO A 138 -2.85 8.36 10.58
CA PRO A 138 -2.16 8.77 11.80
C PRO A 138 -1.71 7.59 12.65
N GLU A 139 -2.59 6.61 12.85
CA GLU A 139 -2.31 5.44 13.69
C GLU A 139 -1.30 4.49 13.03
N LEU A 140 -1.41 4.28 11.71
CA LEU A 140 -0.46 3.47 10.96
C LEU A 140 0.93 4.10 10.96
N LEU A 141 1.02 5.42 10.76
CA LEU A 141 2.28 6.14 10.82
C LEU A 141 2.87 6.10 12.23
N ARG A 142 2.04 6.27 13.27
CA ARG A 142 2.48 6.16 14.66
C ARG A 142 3.11 4.80 14.94
N ARG A 143 2.45 3.71 14.55
CA ARG A 143 2.99 2.34 14.73
C ARG A 143 4.30 2.15 13.99
N ALA A 144 4.38 2.63 12.75
CA ALA A 144 5.61 2.56 11.97
C ALA A 144 6.74 3.33 12.67
N VAL A 145 6.54 4.61 13.00
CA VAL A 145 7.57 5.48 13.60
C VAL A 145 7.97 5.04 15.01
N CYS A 146 7.03 4.55 15.83
CA CYS A 146 7.33 4.06 17.18
C CYS A 146 7.91 2.64 17.21
N GLY A 147 7.75 1.85 16.14
CA GLY A 147 8.34 0.50 16.01
C GLY A 147 9.86 0.53 15.88
N GLN A 148 10.51 -0.54 15.43
CA GLN A 148 11.95 -0.55 15.09
C GLN A 148 12.23 -1.12 13.69
N GLY A 149 11.26 -1.85 13.10
CA GLY A 149 11.40 -2.43 11.77
C GLY A 149 11.20 -1.44 10.64
N SER A 150 11.43 -1.92 9.42
CA SER A 150 11.17 -1.18 8.20
C SER A 150 9.69 -1.25 7.82
N ALA A 151 9.13 -0.11 7.46
CA ALA A 151 7.72 0.01 7.10
C ALA A 151 7.57 0.83 5.82
N TYR A 152 6.63 0.42 4.97
CA TYR A 152 6.21 1.16 3.78
C TYR A 152 4.73 1.52 3.89
N LEU A 153 4.41 2.81 3.99
CA LEU A 153 3.05 3.35 3.93
C LEU A 153 2.78 3.91 2.53
N ARG A 154 1.90 3.22 1.80
CA ARG A 154 1.54 3.55 0.42
C ARG A 154 0.26 4.36 0.35
N LEU A 155 0.37 5.68 0.24
CA LEU A 155 -0.79 6.57 0.22
C LEU A 155 -1.36 6.70 -1.19
N SER A 156 -2.69 6.76 -1.27
CA SER A 156 -3.42 6.99 -2.52
C SER A 156 -4.28 8.26 -2.48
N THR A 157 -4.66 8.76 -3.66
CA THR A 157 -5.75 9.71 -3.85
C THR A 157 -7.12 9.04 -3.86
N GLN A 158 -7.19 7.72 -4.09
CA GLN A 158 -8.41 6.94 -3.90
C GLN A 158 -8.70 6.78 -2.40
N VAL A 159 -9.96 6.94 -2.01
CA VAL A 159 -10.41 6.99 -0.62
C VAL A 159 -11.73 6.26 -0.50
N ASN A 160 -11.83 5.34 0.46
CA ASN A 160 -13.10 4.70 0.83
C ASN A 160 -14.01 5.69 1.57
N THR A 161 -15.30 5.38 1.69
CA THR A 161 -16.30 6.27 2.32
C THR A 161 -16.06 6.45 3.82
N ARG A 162 -15.39 5.49 4.47
CA ARG A 162 -15.04 5.54 5.89
C ARG A 162 -13.73 4.79 6.16
N ALA A 163 -13.11 5.11 7.29
CA ALA A 163 -12.03 4.34 7.84
C ALA A 163 -12.51 3.02 8.45
N TYR A 164 -11.62 2.03 8.44
CA TYR A 164 -11.80 0.76 9.11
C TYR A 164 -10.67 0.56 10.11
N ALA A 165 -11.04 0.31 11.36
CA ALA A 165 -10.08 0.00 12.42
C ALA A 165 -9.51 -1.41 12.24
N GLY A 166 -8.35 -1.66 12.83
CA GLY A 166 -7.70 -2.98 12.86
C GLY A 166 -6.18 -2.86 12.99
N ASP A 167 -5.54 -3.92 13.45
CA ASP A 167 -4.09 -4.10 13.45
C ASP A 167 -3.66 -5.07 12.34
N GLY A 168 -4.21 -4.87 11.15
CA GLY A 168 -3.86 -5.62 9.94
C GLY A 168 -4.50 -7.01 9.82
N GLU A 169 -5.41 -7.37 10.72
CA GLU A 169 -6.30 -8.53 10.55
C GLU A 169 -7.26 -8.32 9.37
N LEU A 170 -7.81 -9.42 8.85
CA LEU A 170 -8.92 -9.34 7.91
C LEU A 170 -10.22 -8.95 8.64
N VAL A 171 -10.71 -7.75 8.38
CA VAL A 171 -11.96 -7.24 8.96
C VAL A 171 -13.13 -7.56 8.03
N VAL A 172 -14.06 -8.41 8.45
CA VAL A 172 -15.28 -8.68 7.67
C VAL A 172 -16.16 -7.43 7.67
N VAL A 173 -16.41 -6.89 6.48
CA VAL A 173 -17.26 -5.70 6.29
C VAL A 173 -18.63 -6.03 5.71
N ARG A 174 -18.76 -7.22 5.11
CA ARG A 174 -20.02 -7.79 4.64
C ARG A 174 -19.94 -9.30 4.75
N ASP A 175 -20.92 -9.90 5.42
CA ASP A 175 -21.06 -11.35 5.54
C ASP A 175 -22.20 -11.84 4.64
N ALA A 176 -21.90 -12.78 3.74
CA ALA A 176 -22.87 -13.42 2.86
C ALA A 176 -23.27 -14.84 3.32
N GLY A 177 -22.85 -15.25 4.51
CA GLY A 177 -23.17 -16.54 5.12
C GLY A 177 -22.18 -17.64 4.79
N ALA A 178 -22.39 -18.80 5.42
CA ALA A 178 -21.52 -19.96 5.29
C ALA A 178 -21.48 -20.48 3.85
N GLY A 179 -20.28 -20.79 3.36
CA GLY A 179 -20.06 -21.32 2.01
C GLY A 179 -20.00 -20.25 0.90
N ALA A 180 -20.23 -18.97 1.22
CA ALA A 180 -20.01 -17.87 0.28
C ALA A 180 -18.53 -17.73 -0.12
N ALA A 181 -18.28 -17.24 -1.34
CA ALA A 181 -16.93 -16.88 -1.77
C ALA A 181 -16.39 -15.74 -0.91
N LEU A 182 -15.08 -15.74 -0.65
CA LEU A 182 -14.39 -14.69 0.09
C LEU A 182 -13.73 -13.71 -0.86
N LEU A 183 -14.08 -12.42 -0.77
CA LEU A 183 -13.36 -11.32 -1.40
C LEU A 183 -12.54 -10.56 -0.36
N VAL A 184 -11.22 -10.53 -0.51
CA VAL A 184 -10.33 -9.68 0.29
C VAL A 184 -9.93 -8.44 -0.52
N ALA A 185 -10.29 -7.26 -0.02
CA ALA A 185 -9.96 -5.98 -0.63
C ALA A 185 -8.88 -5.26 0.19
N VAL A 186 -7.81 -4.82 -0.48
CA VAL A 186 -6.68 -4.14 0.17
C VAL A 186 -6.81 -2.62 0.06
N GLY A 187 -6.96 -1.93 1.18
CA GLY A 187 -6.91 -0.47 1.22
C GLY A 187 -8.01 0.21 0.36
N PRO A 188 -7.64 1.13 -0.55
CA PRO A 188 -8.59 2.05 -1.18
C PRO A 188 -9.53 1.43 -2.23
N VAL A 189 -9.41 0.13 -2.53
CA VAL A 189 -10.31 -0.55 -3.49
C VAL A 189 -11.57 -1.14 -2.83
N LEU A 190 -11.72 -1.00 -1.52
CA LEU A 190 -12.81 -1.65 -0.77
C LEU A 190 -14.19 -1.21 -1.26
N ASP A 191 -14.42 0.09 -1.40
CA ASP A 191 -15.74 0.60 -1.81
C ASP A 191 -16.12 0.13 -3.22
N ALA A 192 -15.16 0.11 -4.14
CA ALA A 192 -15.37 -0.41 -5.50
C ALA A 192 -15.71 -1.91 -5.47
N ALA A 193 -15.03 -2.69 -4.62
CA ALA A 193 -15.32 -4.11 -4.43
C ALA A 193 -16.71 -4.34 -3.81
N LEU A 194 -17.09 -3.56 -2.79
CA LEU A 194 -18.43 -3.64 -2.17
C LEU A 194 -19.53 -3.35 -3.20
N ALA A 195 -19.37 -2.30 -4.01
CA ALA A 195 -20.31 -1.97 -5.07
C ALA A 195 -20.38 -3.08 -6.16
N ALA A 196 -19.24 -3.68 -6.49
CA ALA A 196 -19.15 -4.74 -7.48
C ALA A 196 -19.94 -6.00 -7.09
N VAL A 197 -19.99 -6.33 -5.79
CA VAL A 197 -20.61 -7.56 -5.30
C VAL A 197 -21.92 -7.37 -4.52
N ALA A 198 -22.47 -6.16 -4.44
CA ALA A 198 -23.59 -5.80 -3.55
C ALA A 198 -24.80 -6.77 -3.54
N ASP A 199 -25.09 -7.41 -4.67
CA ASP A 199 -26.18 -8.36 -4.94
C ASP A 199 -25.70 -9.82 -5.16
N ARG A 200 -24.44 -10.12 -4.84
CA ARG A 200 -23.82 -11.45 -4.99
C ARG A 200 -23.53 -12.12 -3.65
N PRO A 201 -23.54 -13.47 -3.57
CA PRO A 201 -23.26 -14.21 -2.35
C PRO A 201 -21.76 -14.24 -2.07
N VAL A 202 -21.18 -13.07 -1.75
CA VAL A 202 -19.75 -12.87 -1.52
C VAL A 202 -19.54 -12.18 -0.18
N THR A 203 -18.81 -12.83 0.70
CA THR A 203 -18.31 -12.25 1.95
C THR A 203 -17.12 -11.34 1.61
N VAL A 204 -17.13 -10.10 2.11
CA VAL A 204 -16.07 -9.11 1.84
C VAL A 204 -15.30 -8.84 3.12
N ALA A 205 -13.99 -9.02 3.06
CA ALA A 205 -13.05 -8.65 4.12
C ALA A 205 -12.09 -7.55 3.66
N TYR A 206 -11.73 -6.68 4.57
CA TYR A 206 -10.83 -5.55 4.37
C TYR A 206 -9.51 -5.77 5.09
N THR A 207 -8.40 -5.31 4.50
CA THR A 207 -7.16 -5.07 5.23
C THR A 207 -6.42 -3.85 4.70
N HIS A 208 -5.84 -3.07 5.61
CA HIS A 208 -4.85 -2.05 5.28
C HIS A 208 -3.41 -2.60 5.29
N ARG A 209 -3.17 -3.84 5.73
CA ARG A 209 -1.80 -4.39 5.88
C ARG A 209 -1.63 -5.66 5.05
N PRO A 210 -1.28 -5.55 3.75
CA PRO A 210 -0.98 -6.73 2.94
C PRO A 210 0.32 -7.43 3.36
N ARG A 211 1.25 -6.77 4.08
CA ARG A 211 2.48 -7.42 4.61
C ARG A 211 2.76 -7.01 6.06
N PRO A 212 2.91 -7.99 6.98
CA PRO A 212 2.52 -9.39 6.83
C PRO A 212 1.01 -9.52 6.58
N PHE A 213 0.62 -10.45 5.72
CA PHE A 213 -0.78 -10.75 5.44
C PHE A 213 -1.38 -11.60 6.56
N ASP A 214 -2.62 -11.34 6.95
CA ASP A 214 -3.33 -12.14 7.96
C ASP A 214 -3.78 -13.49 7.38
N THR A 215 -2.84 -14.44 7.38
CA THR A 215 -3.07 -15.81 6.90
C THR A 215 -3.98 -16.61 7.83
N ALA A 216 -4.03 -16.29 9.11
CA ALA A 216 -4.92 -16.96 10.07
C ALA A 216 -6.37 -16.56 9.83
N GLY A 217 -6.66 -15.26 9.70
CA GLY A 217 -7.97 -14.75 9.31
C GLY A 217 -8.38 -15.25 7.93
N LEU A 218 -7.46 -15.28 6.96
CA LEU A 218 -7.72 -15.86 5.64
C LEU A 218 -8.17 -17.33 5.76
N ARG A 219 -7.46 -18.16 6.53
CA ARG A 219 -7.81 -19.58 6.72
C ARG A 219 -9.15 -19.78 7.42
N ALA A 220 -9.52 -18.87 8.31
CA ALA A 220 -10.78 -18.90 9.05
C ALA A 220 -11.97 -18.49 8.17
N LEU A 221 -11.77 -17.53 7.26
CA LEU A 221 -12.82 -16.97 6.41
C LEU A 221 -12.96 -17.71 5.06
N ALA A 222 -11.87 -18.23 4.51
CA ALA A 222 -11.84 -18.79 3.16
C ALA A 222 -12.46 -20.19 3.09
N GLY A 223 -13.47 -20.31 2.23
CA GLY A 223 -13.96 -21.59 1.69
C GLY A 223 -13.11 -22.06 0.51
N THR A 224 -13.77 -22.52 -0.55
CA THR A 224 -13.14 -23.00 -1.79
C THR A 224 -12.83 -21.89 -2.80
N GLU A 225 -13.40 -20.70 -2.62
CA GLU A 225 -13.30 -19.59 -3.57
C GLU A 225 -12.78 -18.34 -2.90
N VAL A 226 -11.63 -17.86 -3.37
CA VAL A 226 -10.98 -16.64 -2.87
C VAL A 226 -10.78 -15.67 -4.01
N ILE A 227 -11.19 -14.43 -3.78
CA ILE A 227 -11.03 -13.30 -4.68
C ILE A 227 -10.18 -12.27 -3.94
N LEU A 228 -9.09 -11.85 -4.57
CA LEU A 228 -8.16 -10.89 -3.98
C LEU A 228 -8.12 -9.65 -4.88
N VAL A 229 -8.42 -8.48 -4.32
CA VAL A 229 -8.42 -7.21 -5.05
C VAL A 229 -7.36 -6.29 -4.44
N GLU A 230 -6.31 -6.02 -5.21
CA GLU A 230 -5.15 -5.24 -4.78
C GLU A 230 -4.99 -3.96 -5.64
N PRO A 231 -4.70 -2.80 -5.04
CA PRO A 231 -4.55 -1.53 -5.77
C PRO A 231 -3.19 -1.38 -6.48
N TYR A 232 -2.49 -2.48 -6.72
CA TYR A 232 -1.15 -2.62 -7.32
C TYR A 232 -1.15 -3.86 -8.22
N LEU A 233 0.02 -4.34 -8.68
CA LEU A 233 0.08 -5.44 -9.65
C LEU A 233 -0.82 -6.63 -9.26
N ALA A 234 -1.61 -7.09 -10.23
CA ALA A 234 -2.44 -8.27 -10.05
C ALA A 234 -1.59 -9.49 -9.68
N GLY A 235 -2.02 -10.19 -8.63
CA GLY A 235 -1.41 -11.44 -8.14
C GLY A 235 -0.18 -11.26 -7.26
N THR A 236 0.01 -10.07 -6.70
CA THR A 236 1.13 -9.79 -5.78
C THR A 236 1.03 -10.62 -4.50
N SER A 237 -0.18 -10.86 -3.97
CA SER A 237 -0.37 -11.72 -2.78
C SER A 237 -0.81 -13.15 -3.10
N THR A 238 -0.85 -13.56 -4.37
CA THR A 238 -1.25 -14.92 -4.79
C THR A 238 -0.43 -15.99 -4.07
N ARG A 239 0.90 -15.84 -4.03
CA ARG A 239 1.79 -16.79 -3.35
C ARG A 239 1.45 -16.94 -1.86
N VAL A 240 1.08 -15.85 -1.20
CA VAL A 240 0.74 -15.85 0.23
C VAL A 240 -0.58 -16.58 0.46
N VAL A 241 -1.60 -16.31 -0.37
CA VAL A 241 -2.90 -17.00 -0.31
C VAL A 241 -2.74 -18.49 -0.59
N SER A 242 -2.04 -18.86 -1.66
CA SER A 242 -1.82 -20.26 -2.04
C SER A 242 -1.05 -21.04 -0.98
N ALA A 243 -0.03 -20.43 -0.35
CA ALA A 243 0.70 -21.06 0.75
C ALA A 243 -0.19 -21.22 2.00
N ALA A 244 -0.98 -20.20 2.34
CA ALA A 244 -1.87 -20.22 3.50
C ALA A 244 -3.00 -21.24 3.38
N LEU A 245 -3.38 -21.64 2.16
CA LEU A 245 -4.47 -22.59 1.87
C LEU A 245 -3.96 -23.88 1.22
N ALA A 246 -2.66 -24.18 1.31
CA ALA A 246 -2.03 -25.31 0.63
C ALA A 246 -2.58 -26.70 1.03
N ASP A 247 -3.24 -26.78 2.18
CA ASP A 247 -3.84 -28.00 2.74
C ASP A 247 -5.27 -28.28 2.25
N ARG A 248 -5.86 -27.40 1.40
CA ARG A 248 -7.23 -27.58 0.90
C ARG A 248 -7.38 -27.14 -0.56
N PRO A 249 -8.26 -27.80 -1.34
CA PRO A 249 -8.61 -27.33 -2.68
C PRO A 249 -9.21 -25.93 -2.63
N HIS A 250 -8.69 -25.03 -3.45
CA HIS A 250 -9.23 -23.68 -3.59
C HIS A 250 -9.01 -23.14 -5.01
N ARG A 251 -9.91 -22.26 -5.43
CA ARG A 251 -9.80 -21.42 -6.63
C ARG A 251 -9.46 -20.02 -6.17
N LEU A 252 -8.58 -19.34 -6.93
CA LEU A 252 -8.12 -18.01 -6.60
C LEU A 252 -8.24 -17.09 -7.82
N LEU A 253 -9.04 -16.03 -7.69
CA LEU A 253 -9.06 -14.89 -8.60
C LEU A 253 -8.20 -13.77 -8.03
N SER A 254 -7.16 -13.36 -8.74
CA SER A 254 -6.30 -12.24 -8.35
C SER A 254 -6.51 -11.05 -9.27
N LEU A 255 -7.07 -9.97 -8.73
CA LEU A 255 -7.38 -8.72 -9.43
C LEU A 255 -6.45 -7.61 -8.94
N GLY A 256 -6.02 -6.79 -9.88
CA GLY A 256 -5.16 -5.64 -9.64
C GLY A 256 -4.73 -5.00 -10.95
N VAL A 257 -3.71 -4.18 -10.91
CA VAL A 257 -3.14 -3.55 -12.09
C VAL A 257 -2.53 -4.61 -13.00
N GLY A 258 -2.96 -4.63 -14.26
CA GLY A 258 -2.45 -5.56 -15.27
C GLY A 258 -0.95 -5.38 -15.54
N ARG A 259 -0.27 -6.47 -15.91
CA ARG A 259 1.17 -6.46 -16.26
C ARG A 259 1.44 -5.87 -17.65
N ALA A 260 0.47 -5.94 -18.55
CA ALA A 260 0.58 -5.31 -19.86
C ALA A 260 0.64 -3.79 -19.70
N GLU A 261 1.63 -3.16 -20.33
CA GLU A 261 1.78 -1.72 -20.29
C GLU A 261 0.60 -1.03 -20.99
N LEU A 262 -0.16 -0.23 -20.24
CA LEU A 262 -1.13 0.69 -20.82
C LEU A 262 -0.40 1.97 -21.25
N ARG A 263 -0.11 2.09 -22.54
CA ARG A 263 0.50 3.28 -23.15
C ARG A 263 -0.51 4.39 -23.38
N ARG A 264 -1.13 4.86 -22.29
CA ARG A 264 -2.17 5.89 -22.30
C ARG A 264 -1.94 6.85 -21.13
N TYR A 265 -2.21 8.13 -21.39
CA TYR A 265 -2.43 9.14 -20.36
C TYR A 265 -3.90 9.13 -19.96
N GLY A 266 -4.24 9.66 -18.80
CA GLY A 266 -5.63 9.80 -18.37
C GLY A 266 -5.74 10.24 -16.91
N SER A 267 -6.96 10.19 -16.41
CA SER A 267 -7.28 10.33 -14.98
C SER A 267 -7.07 9.00 -14.23
N PRO A 268 -6.95 9.02 -12.89
CA PRO A 268 -6.97 7.81 -12.08
C PRO A 268 -8.23 6.96 -12.32
N GLU A 269 -9.38 7.59 -12.57
CA GLU A 269 -10.64 6.92 -12.89
C GLU A 269 -10.58 6.20 -14.25
N ASP A 270 -9.92 6.80 -15.25
CA ASP A 270 -9.71 6.13 -16.54
C ASP A 270 -8.87 4.86 -16.38
N HIS A 271 -7.80 4.93 -15.58
CA HIS A 271 -6.94 3.78 -15.30
C HIS A 271 -7.67 2.70 -14.50
N GLN A 272 -8.53 3.05 -13.53
CA GLN A 272 -9.40 2.08 -12.86
C GLN A 272 -10.27 1.33 -13.87
N ARG A 273 -10.93 2.04 -14.79
CA ARG A 273 -11.77 1.41 -15.83
C ARG A 273 -10.97 0.54 -16.78
N TRP A 274 -9.80 1.02 -17.26
CA TRP A 274 -8.96 0.25 -18.20
C TRP A 274 -8.32 -0.99 -17.57
N HIS A 275 -8.01 -0.95 -16.28
CA HIS A 275 -7.55 -2.12 -15.53
C HIS A 275 -8.70 -3.00 -15.03
N GLY A 276 -9.96 -2.57 -15.19
CA GLY A 276 -11.13 -3.30 -14.68
C GLY A 276 -11.24 -3.32 -13.16
N LEU A 277 -10.69 -2.32 -12.49
CA LEU A 277 -10.73 -2.13 -11.04
C LEU A 277 -11.85 -1.17 -10.59
N ASP A 278 -12.61 -0.63 -11.54
CA ASP A 278 -13.87 0.06 -11.26
C ASP A 278 -14.97 -0.95 -10.88
N PRO A 279 -16.09 -0.53 -10.24
CA PRO A 279 -17.14 -1.44 -9.82
C PRO A 279 -17.67 -2.37 -10.94
N ALA A 280 -17.79 -1.84 -12.16
CA ALA A 280 -18.25 -2.60 -13.31
C ALA A 280 -17.22 -3.65 -13.78
N GLY A 281 -15.92 -3.31 -13.81
CA GLY A 281 -14.85 -4.24 -14.15
C GLY A 281 -14.65 -5.35 -13.13
N LEU A 282 -14.69 -5.00 -11.85
CA LEU A 282 -14.62 -5.96 -10.76
C LEU A 282 -15.81 -6.93 -10.84
N ARG A 283 -17.03 -6.41 -11.02
CA ARG A 283 -18.23 -7.24 -11.17
C ARG A 283 -18.11 -8.25 -12.31
N ARG A 284 -17.68 -7.81 -13.50
CA ARG A 284 -17.47 -8.71 -14.65
C ARG A 284 -16.49 -9.85 -14.33
N SER A 285 -15.40 -9.53 -13.64
CA SER A 285 -14.37 -10.52 -13.28
C SER A 285 -14.85 -11.49 -12.22
N VAL A 286 -15.55 -10.99 -11.19
CA VAL A 286 -16.16 -11.80 -10.13
C VAL A 286 -17.22 -12.74 -10.70
N ASP A 287 -18.11 -12.23 -11.55
CA ASP A 287 -19.18 -13.04 -12.17
C ASP A 287 -18.61 -14.19 -13.01
N GLY A 288 -17.61 -13.92 -13.85
CA GLY A 288 -16.96 -14.97 -14.65
C GLY A 288 -16.25 -16.04 -13.79
N PHE A 289 -15.69 -15.63 -12.64
CA PHE A 289 -15.06 -16.56 -11.71
C PHE A 289 -16.07 -17.44 -10.97
N LEU A 290 -17.19 -16.88 -10.49
CA LEU A 290 -18.23 -17.64 -9.80
C LEU A 290 -19.00 -18.58 -10.74
N GLN A 291 -19.24 -18.18 -11.99
CA GLN A 291 -19.93 -19.03 -12.98
C GLN A 291 -19.11 -20.25 -13.40
N SER A 292 -17.79 -20.13 -13.45
CA SER A 292 -16.90 -21.25 -13.82
C SER A 292 -16.70 -22.29 -12.70
N ALA A 293 -17.38 -22.12 -11.57
CA ALA A 293 -17.42 -23.08 -10.46
C ALA A 293 -18.60 -24.07 -10.56
N SER A 294 -19.64 -23.69 -11.31
CA SER A 294 -20.89 -24.44 -11.53
C SER A 294 -20.76 -25.37 -12.73
#